data_AF-A0A2T0QWN2-F1
#
_entry.id   AF-A0A2T0QWN2-F1
#
_cell.length_a   1.000
_cell.length_b   1.000
_cell.length_c   1.000
_cell.angle_alpha   90.00
_cell.angle_beta   90.00
_cell.angle_gamma   90.00
#
_symmetry.space_group_name_H-M   'P 1'
#
loop_
_entity.id
_entity.type
_entity.pdbx_description
1 polymer ?
#
loop_
_entity_poly.entity_id
_entity_poly.type
_entity_poly.pdbx_seq_one_letter_code
_entity_poly.pdbx_strand_id
1 'polypeptide(L)'
;MTVERTTVRTTDSPAPTATGTPAATTPTATLRKLYLARFAFALVWAGVVLSMADTLGGLTAALLVLYPLVDVAAAVVDARASRAAGATRRSLTGLHVNVAVSLLTAVAVGVAATSGIPAVLRVWGAWAVVAGLVQLVVAVRRRRAGGQWPLIVSGAVSTLAGASFIASAGTGDPTLSGAAGYAVPGGIFFLVSALRLGRSARNR
;
A
#
# COMPACT_ATOMS: atom_id res chain seq x y z
N MET A 1 -62.90 -5.34 -47.71
CA MET A 1 -63.63 -4.12 -47.31
C MET A 1 -62.92 -3.55 -46.09
N THR A 2 -62.11 -2.53 -46.33
CA THR A 2 -61.33 -1.72 -45.38
C THR A 2 -62.27 -0.91 -44.48
N VAL A 3 -61.94 -0.70 -43.18
CA VAL A 3 -61.97 0.59 -42.46
C VAL A 3 -61.21 0.46 -41.12
N GLU A 4 -60.00 1.05 -41.12
CA GLU A 4 -59.49 2.08 -40.20
C GLU A 4 -59.52 1.89 -38.67
N ARG A 5 -58.31 1.77 -38.08
CA ARG A 5 -58.04 1.83 -36.65
C ARG A 5 -57.58 3.25 -36.30
N THR A 6 -58.45 4.06 -35.70
CA THR A 6 -58.13 5.42 -35.25
C THR A 6 -57.14 5.40 -34.08
N THR A 7 -55.99 6.03 -34.28
CA THR A 7 -54.92 6.22 -33.30
C THR A 7 -55.28 7.37 -32.35
N VAL A 8 -55.48 7.10 -31.06
CA VAL A 8 -55.56 8.15 -30.03
C VAL A 8 -54.16 8.43 -29.51
N ARG A 9 -53.65 9.62 -29.83
CA ARG A 9 -52.37 10.18 -29.37
C ARG A 9 -52.57 10.76 -27.97
N THR A 10 -52.04 10.11 -26.94
CA THR A 10 -52.02 10.62 -25.56
C THR A 10 -50.69 11.33 -25.28
N THR A 11 -50.77 12.65 -25.19
CA THR A 11 -50.02 13.60 -24.34
C THR A 11 -48.60 13.23 -23.88
N ASP A 12 -47.66 14.05 -24.36
CA ASP A 12 -46.30 14.29 -23.90
C ASP A 12 -46.21 14.41 -22.36
N SER A 13 -45.47 13.50 -21.71
CA SER A 13 -45.04 13.69 -20.32
C SER A 13 -43.61 14.25 -20.33
N PRO A 14 -43.31 15.35 -19.63
CA PRO A 14 -41.95 15.84 -19.55
C PRO A 14 -41.06 14.79 -18.88
N ALA A 15 -40.02 14.36 -19.60
CA ALA A 15 -39.02 13.42 -19.10
C ALA A 15 -38.42 13.93 -17.79
N PRO A 16 -38.26 13.09 -16.75
CA PRO A 16 -37.56 13.51 -15.55
C PRO A 16 -36.11 13.82 -15.92
N THR A 17 -35.71 15.08 -15.69
CA THR A 17 -34.33 15.52 -15.76
C THR A 17 -33.50 14.64 -14.83
N ALA A 18 -32.83 13.65 -15.39
CA ALA A 18 -31.86 12.82 -14.68
C ALA A 18 -30.72 13.73 -14.24
N THR A 19 -30.84 14.27 -13.03
CA THR A 19 -29.72 14.82 -12.29
C THR A 19 -28.75 13.67 -12.09
N GLY A 20 -27.73 13.63 -12.94
CA GLY A 20 -26.68 12.63 -12.89
C GLY A 20 -26.01 12.67 -11.52
N THR A 21 -26.42 11.77 -10.64
CA THR A 21 -25.67 11.48 -9.42
C THR A 21 -24.26 11.12 -9.87
N PRO A 22 -23.19 11.78 -9.37
CA PRO A 22 -21.83 11.44 -9.78
C PRO A 22 -21.63 9.95 -9.57
N ALA A 23 -21.30 9.23 -10.66
CA ALA A 23 -21.20 7.78 -10.65
C ALA A 23 -20.32 7.35 -9.47
N ALA A 24 -20.90 6.68 -8.48
CA ALA A 24 -20.20 6.24 -7.30
C ALA A 24 -18.99 5.40 -7.73
N THR A 25 -17.79 5.83 -7.33
CA THR A 25 -16.56 5.12 -7.70
C THR A 25 -16.60 3.72 -7.09
N THR A 26 -16.47 2.69 -7.92
CA THR A 26 -16.54 1.31 -7.44
C THR A 26 -15.36 1.00 -6.52
N PRO A 27 -15.53 0.13 -5.50
CA PRO A 27 -14.44 -0.24 -4.59
C PRO A 27 -13.16 -0.68 -5.31
N THR A 28 -13.28 -1.42 -6.42
CA THR A 28 -12.16 -1.86 -7.26
C THR A 28 -11.43 -0.69 -7.92
N ALA A 29 -12.15 0.34 -8.40
CA ALA A 29 -11.54 1.53 -8.99
C ALA A 29 -10.78 2.35 -7.94
N THR A 30 -11.34 2.48 -6.73
CA THR A 30 -10.69 3.14 -5.59
C THR A 30 -9.39 2.43 -5.21
N LEU A 31 -9.41 1.10 -5.06
CA LEU A 31 -8.22 0.31 -4.74
C LEU A 31 -7.15 0.39 -5.83
N ARG A 32 -7.54 0.38 -7.11
CA ARG A 32 -6.59 0.55 -8.22
C ARG A 32 -5.88 1.91 -8.16
N LYS A 33 -6.63 3.00 -7.98
CA LYS A 33 -6.06 4.35 -7.83
C LYS A 33 -5.13 4.42 -6.62
N LEU A 34 -5.54 3.82 -5.50
CA LEU A 34 -4.73 3.74 -4.29
C LEU A 34 -3.39 3.05 -4.55
N TYR A 35 -3.39 1.89 -5.19
CA TYR A 35 -2.15 1.16 -5.49
C TYR A 35 -1.22 1.91 -6.46
N LEU A 36 -1.77 2.61 -7.46
CA LEU A 36 -0.96 3.47 -8.33
C LEU A 36 -0.36 4.66 -7.56
N ALA A 37 -1.13 5.29 -6.68
CA ALA A 37 -0.65 6.38 -5.84
C ALA A 37 0.49 5.91 -4.90
N ARG A 38 0.34 4.73 -4.29
CA ARG A 38 1.38 4.11 -3.45
C ARG A 38 2.65 3.80 -4.24
N PHE A 39 2.51 3.31 -5.48
CA PHE A 39 3.66 3.09 -6.36
C PHE A 39 4.40 4.39 -6.67
N ALA A 40 3.69 5.43 -7.10
CA ALA A 40 4.28 6.73 -7.41
C ALA A 40 4.95 7.34 -6.18
N PHE A 41 4.27 7.31 -5.03
CA PHE A 41 4.82 7.76 -3.76
C PHE A 41 6.10 7.01 -3.40
N ALA A 42 6.12 5.67 -3.50
CA ALA A 42 7.30 4.88 -3.16
C ALA A 42 8.53 5.26 -4.02
N LEU A 43 8.34 5.51 -5.32
CA LEU A 43 9.43 5.92 -6.21
C LEU A 43 9.92 7.34 -5.92
N VAL A 44 9.01 8.29 -5.76
CA VAL A 44 9.37 9.69 -5.45
C VAL A 44 10.07 9.75 -4.10
N TRP A 45 9.52 9.09 -3.09
CA TRP A 45 10.10 9.02 -1.76
C TRP A 45 11.49 8.39 -1.78
N ALA A 46 11.66 7.25 -2.47
CA ALA A 46 12.96 6.60 -2.59
C ALA A 46 14.00 7.52 -3.26
N GLY A 47 13.63 8.18 -4.36
CA GLY A 47 14.52 9.11 -5.06
C GLY A 47 14.96 10.29 -4.19
N VAL A 48 14.02 10.90 -3.46
CA VAL A 48 14.33 12.03 -2.57
C VAL A 48 15.20 11.58 -1.40
N VAL A 49 14.87 10.48 -0.72
CA VAL A 49 15.67 10.01 0.42
C VAL A 49 17.05 9.53 -0.02
N LEU A 50 17.17 8.88 -1.19
CA LEU A 50 18.48 8.51 -1.76
C LEU A 50 19.37 9.73 -2.01
N SER A 51 18.80 10.85 -2.48
CA SER A 51 19.55 12.09 -2.70
C SER A 51 20.05 12.74 -1.40
N MET A 52 19.55 12.30 -0.24
CA MET A 52 19.84 12.84 1.09
C MET A 52 20.34 11.77 2.06
N ALA A 53 20.75 10.59 1.55
CA ALA A 53 20.90 9.38 2.35
C ALA A 53 21.98 9.46 3.43
N ASP A 54 22.97 10.33 3.24
CA ASP A 54 24.11 10.53 4.14
C ASP A 54 23.84 11.64 5.18
N THR A 55 22.69 12.32 5.08
CA THR A 55 22.36 13.48 5.92
C THR A 55 21.01 13.30 6.62
N LEU A 56 21.04 13.22 7.94
CA LEU A 56 19.82 13.21 8.75
C LEU A 56 19.42 14.63 9.19
N GLY A 57 18.95 15.42 8.22
CA GLY A 57 18.32 16.71 8.49
C GLY A 57 16.84 16.58 8.85
N GLY A 58 16.22 17.69 9.26
CA GLY A 58 14.79 17.73 9.60
C GLY A 58 13.88 17.26 8.46
N LEU A 59 14.25 17.54 7.20
CA LEU A 59 13.51 17.06 6.03
C LEU A 59 13.60 15.54 5.88
N THR A 60 14.80 14.94 5.97
CA THR A 60 14.98 13.49 5.90
C THR A 60 14.20 12.78 7.00
N ALA A 61 14.26 13.30 8.24
CA ALA A 61 13.49 12.78 9.37
C ALA A 61 11.98 12.86 9.11
N ALA A 62 11.48 14.00 8.63
CA ALA A 62 10.07 14.18 8.29
C ALA A 62 9.62 13.21 7.19
N LEU A 63 10.45 12.99 6.16
CA LEU A 63 10.17 12.03 5.09
C LEU A 63 10.13 10.59 5.59
N LEU A 64 11.05 10.22 6.49
CA LEU A 64 11.06 8.88 7.11
C LEU A 64 9.79 8.62 7.94
N VAL A 65 9.29 9.62 8.66
CA VAL A 65 8.01 9.53 9.40
C VAL A 65 6.79 9.56 8.47
N LEU A 66 6.85 10.35 7.39
CA LEU A 66 5.77 10.48 6.42
C LEU A 66 5.43 9.14 5.77
N TYR A 67 6.43 8.30 5.48
CA TYR A 67 6.21 7.02 4.80
C TYR A 67 5.25 6.09 5.55
N PRO A 68 5.48 5.74 6.84
CA PRO A 68 4.51 4.97 7.61
C PRO A 68 3.14 5.65 7.75
N LEU A 69 3.06 6.99 7.79
CA LEU A 69 1.78 7.69 7.84
C LEU A 69 0.98 7.55 6.54
N VAL A 70 1.65 7.57 5.38
CA VAL A 70 1.03 7.26 4.09
C VAL A 70 0.53 5.81 4.08
N ASP A 71 1.24 4.89 4.73
CA ASP A 71 0.78 3.51 4.90
C ASP A 71 -0.49 3.40 5.73
N VAL A 72 -0.60 4.15 6.82
CA VAL A 72 -1.82 4.24 7.63
C VAL A 72 -2.99 4.73 6.78
N ALA A 73 -2.81 5.85 6.08
CA ALA A 73 -3.86 6.44 5.26
C ALA A 73 -4.36 5.45 4.20
N ALA A 74 -3.43 4.77 3.54
CA ALA A 74 -3.76 3.77 2.53
C ALA A 74 -4.43 2.52 3.12
N ALA A 75 -3.98 2.01 4.26
CA ALA A 75 -4.61 0.88 4.92
C ALA A 75 -6.04 1.21 5.38
N VAL A 76 -6.29 2.45 5.81
CA VAL A 76 -7.64 2.93 6.14
C VAL A 76 -8.53 3.01 4.90
N VAL A 77 -8.03 3.56 3.79
CA VAL A 77 -8.78 3.63 2.52
C VAL A 77 -9.09 2.22 2.00
N ASP A 78 -8.11 1.32 2.03
CA ASP A 78 -8.30 -0.08 1.65
C ASP A 78 -9.32 -0.76 2.56
N ALA A 79 -9.24 -0.58 3.88
CA ALA A 79 -10.22 -1.14 4.81
C ALA A 79 -11.64 -0.61 4.61
N ARG A 80 -11.81 0.62 4.13
CA ARG A 80 -13.13 1.17 3.76
C ARG A 80 -13.63 0.56 2.45
N ALA A 81 -12.79 0.52 1.42
CA ALA A 81 -13.14 -0.06 0.12
C ALA A 81 -13.42 -1.57 0.21
N SER A 82 -12.59 -2.29 0.95
CA SER A 82 -12.73 -3.73 1.22
C SER A 82 -14.01 -4.03 2.02
N ARG A 83 -14.37 -3.20 3.01
CA ARG A 83 -15.68 -3.33 3.69
C ARG A 83 -16.86 -3.15 2.74
N ALA A 84 -16.82 -2.12 1.91
CA ALA A 84 -17.87 -1.87 0.92
C ALA A 84 -17.99 -3.02 -0.11
N ALA A 85 -16.91 -3.78 -0.33
CA ALA A 85 -16.89 -4.96 -1.19
C ALA A 85 -17.20 -6.29 -0.46
N GLY A 86 -17.63 -6.27 0.81
CA GLY A 86 -18.01 -7.47 1.55
C GLY A 86 -16.83 -8.27 2.13
N ALA A 87 -15.70 -7.64 2.43
CA ALA A 87 -14.51 -8.31 2.96
C ALA A 87 -14.77 -9.04 4.29
N THR A 88 -14.12 -10.20 4.44
CA THR A 88 -14.19 -11.01 5.66
C THR A 88 -13.53 -10.32 6.85
N ARG A 89 -13.96 -10.67 8.08
CA ARG A 89 -13.34 -10.17 9.33
C ARG A 89 -11.82 -10.36 9.36
N ARG A 90 -11.31 -11.47 8.81
CA ARG A 90 -9.88 -11.76 8.77
C ARG A 90 -9.09 -10.77 7.90
N SER A 91 -9.64 -10.39 6.75
CA SER A 91 -9.03 -9.39 5.86
C SER A 91 -8.95 -8.02 6.55
N LEU A 92 -10.05 -7.60 7.18
CA LEU A 92 -10.12 -6.33 7.91
C LEU A 92 -9.19 -6.29 9.13
N THR A 93 -9.05 -7.42 9.83
CA THR A 93 -8.12 -7.55 10.95
C THR A 93 -6.68 -7.32 10.48
N GLY A 94 -6.28 -7.90 9.35
CA GLY A 94 -4.95 -7.67 8.77
C GLY A 94 -4.68 -6.19 8.45
N LEU A 95 -5.68 -5.48 7.92
CA LEU A 95 -5.59 -4.05 7.63
C LEU A 95 -5.46 -3.19 8.90
N HIS A 96 -6.17 -3.53 9.98
CA HIS A 96 -6.00 -2.84 11.26
C HIS A 96 -4.64 -3.10 11.90
N VAL A 97 -4.13 -4.33 11.81
CA VAL A 97 -2.76 -4.64 12.26
C VAL A 97 -1.76 -3.82 11.47
N ASN A 98 -1.94 -3.68 10.16
CA ASN A 98 -1.08 -2.81 9.34
C ASN A 98 -1.11 -1.36 9.84
N VAL A 99 -2.29 -0.79 10.09
CA VAL A 99 -2.42 0.56 10.66
C VAL A 99 -1.66 0.69 11.99
N ALA A 100 -1.86 -0.25 12.91
CA ALA A 100 -1.20 -0.22 14.22
C ALA A 100 0.33 -0.30 14.10
N VAL A 101 0.83 -1.20 13.26
CA VAL A 101 2.27 -1.34 13.00
C VAL A 101 2.83 -0.09 12.34
N SER A 102 2.15 0.48 11.34
CA SER A 102 2.60 1.71 10.68
C SER A 102 2.64 2.92 11.62
N LEU A 103 1.65 3.06 12.52
CA LEU A 103 1.67 4.11 13.55
C LEU A 103 2.83 3.92 14.54
N LEU A 104 3.04 2.67 14.99
CA LEU A 104 4.16 2.35 15.88
C LEU A 104 5.50 2.66 15.21
N THR A 105 5.66 2.29 13.93
CA THR A 105 6.85 2.60 13.15
C THR A 105 7.03 4.11 12.99
N ALA A 106 5.97 4.88 12.71
CA ALA A 106 6.05 6.34 12.61
C ALA A 106 6.62 6.97 13.88
N VAL A 107 6.10 6.57 15.05
CA VAL A 107 6.56 7.05 16.36
C VAL A 107 8.00 6.61 16.62
N ALA A 108 8.30 5.32 16.41
CA ALA A 108 9.63 4.77 16.68
C ALA A 108 10.71 5.43 15.80
N VAL A 109 10.42 5.69 14.53
CA VAL A 109 11.30 6.41 13.61
C VAL A 109 11.44 7.86 14.01
N GLY A 110 10.35 8.54 14.39
CA GLY A 110 10.40 9.92 14.85
C GLY A 110 11.31 10.08 16.07
N VAL A 111 11.22 9.16 17.04
CA VAL A 111 12.12 9.11 18.19
C VAL A 111 13.55 8.78 17.76
N ALA A 112 13.75 7.75 16.94
CA ALA A 112 15.07 7.33 16.49
C ALA A 112 15.80 8.41 15.67
N ALA A 113 15.06 9.23 14.91
CA ALA A 113 15.63 10.33 14.14
C ALA A 113 16.30 11.40 15.03
N THR A 114 15.92 11.50 16.30
CA THR A 114 16.60 12.38 17.28
C THR A 114 17.98 11.87 17.71
N SER A 115 18.29 10.60 17.41
CA SER A 115 19.50 9.90 17.85
C SER A 115 20.46 9.57 16.69
N GLY A 116 20.19 10.05 15.47
CA GLY A 116 21.06 9.87 14.31
C GLY A 116 20.72 8.67 13.41
N ILE A 117 21.42 8.58 12.27
CA ILE A 117 21.19 7.56 11.23
C ILE A 117 21.27 6.12 11.77
N PRO A 118 22.23 5.76 12.65
CA PRO A 118 22.27 4.41 13.23
C PRO A 118 20.99 3.99 13.94
N ALA A 119 20.39 4.88 14.71
CA ALA A 119 19.16 4.57 15.44
C ALA A 119 17.99 4.34 14.47
N VAL A 120 17.87 5.17 13.44
CA VAL A 120 16.85 5.02 12.39
C VAL A 120 17.02 3.68 11.68
N LEU A 121 18.24 3.34 11.26
CA LEU A 121 18.53 2.08 10.57
C LEU A 121 18.20 0.85 11.42
N ARG A 122 18.46 0.90 12.74
CA ARG A 122 18.10 -0.20 13.65
C ARG A 122 16.60 -0.37 13.75
N VAL A 123 15.82 0.71 13.91
CA VAL A 123 14.36 0.65 13.97
C VAL A 123 13.77 0.15 12.65
N TRP A 124 14.23 0.71 11.53
CA TRP A 124 13.77 0.34 10.19
C TRP A 124 14.13 -1.12 9.85
N GLY A 125 15.35 -1.52 10.20
CA GLY A 125 15.84 -2.88 10.03
C GLY A 125 15.09 -3.89 10.88
N ALA A 126 14.84 -3.59 12.16
CA ALA A 126 14.04 -4.44 13.04
C ALA A 126 12.62 -4.65 12.51
N TRP A 127 11.99 -3.58 12.03
CA TRP A 127 10.69 -3.66 11.37
C TRP A 127 10.72 -4.57 10.14
N ALA A 128 11.72 -4.43 9.25
CA ALA A 128 11.87 -5.27 8.07
C ALA A 128 12.12 -6.75 8.42
N VAL A 129 12.95 -7.03 9.44
CA VAL A 129 13.14 -8.40 9.95
C VAL A 129 11.81 -8.99 10.45
N VAL A 130 11.08 -8.27 11.30
CA VAL A 130 9.80 -8.75 11.83
C VAL A 130 8.79 -8.99 10.71
N ALA A 131 8.66 -8.06 9.75
CA ALA A 131 7.78 -8.20 8.61
C ALA A 131 8.15 -9.42 7.75
N GLY A 132 9.44 -9.60 7.47
CA GLY A 132 9.96 -10.73 6.70
C GLY A 132 9.69 -12.07 7.38
N LEU A 133 9.96 -12.17 8.68
CA LEU A 133 9.68 -13.37 9.48
C LEU A 133 8.19 -13.72 9.50
N VAL A 134 7.31 -12.72 9.66
CA VAL A 134 5.86 -12.95 9.59
C VAL A 134 5.46 -13.51 8.23
N GLN A 135 5.99 -12.97 7.13
CA GLN A 135 5.72 -13.49 5.78
C GLN A 135 6.20 -14.94 5.63
N LEU A 136 7.40 -15.25 6.12
CA LEU A 136 7.97 -16.61 6.10
C LEU A 136 7.10 -17.59 6.90
N VAL A 137 6.70 -17.23 8.13
CA VAL A 137 5.84 -18.06 8.97
C VAL A 137 4.50 -18.31 8.29
N VAL A 138 3.87 -17.28 7.70
CA VAL A 138 2.62 -17.43 6.96
C VAL A 138 2.80 -18.36 5.75
N ALA A 139 3.88 -18.19 4.99
CA ALA A 139 4.19 -19.02 3.84
C ALA A 139 4.37 -20.49 4.24
N VAL A 140 5.13 -20.77 5.31
CA VAL A 140 5.33 -22.13 5.84
C VAL A 140 4.01 -22.74 6.32
N ARG A 141 3.18 -21.98 7.05
CA ARG A 141 1.87 -22.47 7.52
C ARG A 141 0.89 -22.75 6.37
N ARG A 142 1.05 -22.08 5.22
CA ARG A 142 0.20 -22.21 4.03
C ARG A 142 0.83 -22.99 2.88
N ARG A 143 2.00 -23.62 3.10
CA ARG A 143 2.76 -24.33 2.05
C ARG A 143 1.97 -25.40 1.30
N ARG A 144 0.96 -26.00 1.94
CA ARG A 144 0.08 -27.03 1.34
C ARG A 144 -0.96 -26.47 0.37
N ALA A 145 -1.22 -25.16 0.39
CA ALA A 145 -2.19 -24.51 -0.51
C ALA A 145 -1.59 -24.13 -1.88
N GLY A 146 -0.30 -24.39 -2.10
CA GLY A 146 0.41 -24.01 -3.33
C GLY A 146 0.63 -22.49 -3.47
N GLY A 147 1.53 -22.09 -4.37
CA GLY A 147 1.71 -20.69 -4.78
C GLY A 147 2.32 -19.73 -3.74
N GLN A 148 2.92 -20.23 -2.65
CA GLN A 148 3.51 -19.38 -1.59
C GLN A 148 4.97 -18.98 -1.83
N TRP A 149 5.63 -19.49 -2.87
CA TRP A 149 7.01 -19.14 -3.21
C TRP A 149 7.28 -17.63 -3.31
N PRO A 150 6.38 -16.79 -3.88
CA PRO A 150 6.55 -15.33 -3.86
C PRO A 150 6.60 -14.75 -2.45
N LEU A 151 5.81 -15.30 -1.52
CA LEU A 151 5.77 -14.87 -0.12
C LEU A 151 7.03 -15.31 0.63
N ILE A 152 7.59 -16.48 0.30
CA ILE A 152 8.87 -16.95 0.85
C ILE A 152 10.01 -16.02 0.39
N VAL A 153 10.11 -15.77 -0.91
CA VAL A 153 11.17 -14.90 -1.48
C VAL A 153 11.06 -13.50 -0.91
N SER A 154 9.86 -12.92 -0.90
CA SER A 154 9.62 -11.60 -0.31
C SER A 154 10.02 -11.55 1.17
N GLY A 155 9.62 -12.56 1.96
CA GLY A 155 9.94 -12.62 3.38
C GLY A 155 11.44 -12.76 3.63
N ALA A 156 12.14 -13.56 2.82
CA ALA A 156 13.59 -13.72 2.89
C ALA A 156 14.32 -12.40 2.55
N VAL A 157 13.96 -11.76 1.43
CA VAL A 157 14.54 -10.47 1.01
C VAL A 157 14.33 -9.42 2.08
N SER A 158 13.12 -9.34 2.64
CA SER A 158 12.78 -8.39 3.72
C SER A 158 13.62 -8.64 4.97
N THR A 159 13.78 -9.91 5.36
CA THR A 159 14.58 -10.28 6.54
C THR A 159 16.05 -9.95 6.35
N LEU A 160 16.61 -10.29 5.18
CA LEU A 160 18.01 -10.03 4.84
C LEU A 160 18.30 -8.52 4.72
N ALA A 161 17.40 -7.76 4.08
CA ALA A 161 17.51 -6.31 4.01
C ALA A 161 17.44 -5.68 5.41
N GLY A 162 16.52 -6.15 6.27
CA GLY A 162 16.44 -5.66 7.64
C GLY A 162 17.71 -5.93 8.46
N ALA A 163 18.26 -7.14 8.33
CA ALA A 163 19.53 -7.49 8.97
C ALA A 163 20.70 -6.65 8.45
N SER A 164 20.75 -6.37 7.15
CA SER A 164 21.82 -5.53 6.57
C SER A 164 21.73 -4.07 7.06
N PHE A 165 20.52 -3.52 7.27
CA PHE A 165 20.36 -2.18 7.85
C PHE A 165 20.85 -2.11 9.30
N ILE A 166 20.56 -3.15 10.09
CA ILE A 166 21.06 -3.24 11.47
C ILE A 166 22.58 -3.33 11.49
N ALA A 167 23.16 -4.14 10.59
CA ALA A 167 24.61 -4.27 10.47
C ALA A 167 25.27 -2.96 10.02
N SER A 168 24.69 -2.26 9.03
CA SER A 168 25.21 -0.98 8.55
C SER A 168 25.09 0.13 9.60
N ALA A 169 24.19 0.00 10.58
CA ALA A 169 24.13 0.92 11.72
C ALA A 169 25.34 0.84 12.67
N GLY A 170 26.22 -0.15 12.50
CA GLY A 170 27.46 -0.30 13.27
C GLY A 170 28.74 0.07 12.52
N THR A 171 28.64 0.47 11.23
CA THR A 171 29.80 0.87 10.43
C THR A 171 30.23 2.31 10.70
N GLY A 172 31.44 2.69 10.29
CA GLY A 172 31.96 4.06 10.46
C GLY A 172 31.12 5.12 9.75
N ASP A 173 30.58 4.80 8.58
CA ASP A 173 29.75 5.71 7.76
C ASP A 173 28.37 5.08 7.44
N PRO A 174 27.43 5.10 8.40
CA PRO A 174 26.09 4.53 8.22
C PRO A 174 25.23 5.42 7.32
N THR A 175 24.57 4.85 6.31
CA THR A 175 23.76 5.59 5.33
C THR A 175 22.34 5.04 5.19
N LEU A 176 21.39 5.88 4.79
CA LEU A 176 19.99 5.49 4.58
C LEU A 176 19.75 4.84 3.21
N SER A 177 20.76 4.70 2.36
CA SER A 177 20.63 4.26 0.97
C SER A 177 20.00 2.87 0.84
N GLY A 178 20.37 1.96 1.74
CA GLY A 178 19.76 0.63 1.80
C GLY A 178 18.27 0.69 2.12
N ALA A 179 17.88 1.47 3.13
CA ALA A 179 16.49 1.62 3.55
C ALA A 179 15.64 2.30 2.45
N ALA A 180 16.21 3.31 1.77
CA ALA A 180 15.55 4.02 0.68
C ALA A 180 15.36 3.12 -0.56
N GLY A 181 16.40 2.38 -0.96
CA GLY A 181 16.34 1.46 -2.09
C GLY A 181 15.34 0.32 -1.88
N TYR A 182 15.12 -0.11 -0.63
CA TYR A 182 14.15 -1.15 -0.29
C TYR A 182 12.69 -0.77 -0.56
N ALA A 183 12.36 0.53 -0.69
CA ALA A 183 11.03 0.96 -1.09
C ALA A 183 10.68 0.60 -2.54
N VAL A 184 11.67 0.37 -3.42
CA VAL A 184 11.46 0.08 -4.85
C VAL A 184 10.76 -1.28 -5.05
N PRO A 185 11.23 -2.41 -4.48
CA PRO A 185 10.48 -3.66 -4.49
C PRO A 185 9.03 -3.52 -4.01
N GLY A 186 8.81 -2.75 -2.93
CA GLY A 186 7.47 -2.43 -2.40
C GLY A 186 6.60 -1.71 -3.43
N GLY A 187 7.16 -0.71 -4.12
CA GLY A 187 6.50 -0.01 -5.23
C GLY A 187 6.05 -0.98 -6.33
N ILE A 188 6.93 -1.89 -6.77
CA ILE A 188 6.62 -2.88 -7.81
C ILE A 188 5.42 -3.75 -7.39
N PHE A 189 5.35 -4.17 -6.12
CA PHE A 189 4.20 -4.92 -5.61
C PHE A 189 2.89 -4.13 -5.71
N PHE A 190 2.89 -2.82 -5.43
CA PHE A 190 1.71 -1.98 -5.61
C PHE A 190 1.32 -1.87 -7.08
N LEU A 191 2.28 -1.69 -7.98
CA LEU A 191 2.01 -1.66 -9.42
C LEU A 191 1.38 -2.95 -9.92
N VAL A 192 1.95 -4.11 -9.56
CA VAL A 192 1.41 -5.43 -9.92
C VAL A 192 -0.02 -5.58 -9.39
N SER A 193 -0.28 -5.15 -8.15
CA SER A 193 -1.63 -5.18 -7.55
C SER A 193 -2.61 -4.31 -8.33
N ALA A 194 -2.23 -3.09 -8.71
CA ALA A 194 -3.05 -2.21 -9.53
C ALA A 194 -3.40 -2.82 -10.90
N LEU A 195 -2.41 -3.44 -11.56
CA LEU A 195 -2.61 -4.09 -12.87
C LEU A 195 -3.55 -5.30 -12.78
N ARG A 196 -3.47 -6.10 -11.71
CA ARG A 196 -4.37 -7.24 -11.50
C ARG A 196 -5.83 -6.78 -11.27
N LEU A 197 -6.04 -5.71 -10.51
CA LEU A 197 -7.37 -5.11 -10.35
C LEU A 197 -7.91 -4.56 -11.67
N GLY A 198 -7.06 -3.94 -12.48
CA GLY A 198 -7.44 -3.41 -13.80
C GLY A 198 -7.77 -4.47 -14.86
N ARG A 199 -7.30 -5.72 -14.70
CA ARG A 199 -7.71 -6.85 -15.54
C ARG A 199 -9.03 -7.45 -15.05
N SER A 200 -9.20 -7.60 -13.74
CA SER A 200 -10.42 -8.15 -13.13
C SER A 200 -11.66 -7.29 -13.39
N ALA A 201 -11.51 -5.97 -13.49
CA ALA A 201 -12.59 -5.04 -13.83
C ALA A 201 -12.96 -5.02 -15.33
N ARG A 202 -12.12 -5.61 -16.20
CA ARG A 202 -12.35 -5.68 -17.65
C ARG A 202 -12.96 -7.00 -18.10
N ASN A 203 -12.85 -8.03 -17.26
CA ASN A 203 -13.34 -9.38 -17.50
C ASN A 203 -14.70 -9.64 -16.78
N ARG A 204 -15.37 -8.58 -16.33
CA ARG A 204 -16.75 -8.58 -15.81
C ARG A 204 -17.58 -7.69 -16.69
#